data_AF-A0A2T0HIS5-F1
#
_entry.id   AF-A0A2T0HIS5-F1
#
_cell.length_a   1.000
_cell.length_b   1.000
_cell.length_c   1.000
_cell.angle_alpha   90.00
_cell.angle_beta   90.00
_cell.angle_gamma   90.00
#
_symmetry.space_group_name_H-M   'P 1'
#
loop_
_entity.id
_entity.type
_entity.pdbx_description
1 polymer ?
#
loop_
_entity_poly.entity_id
_entity_poly.type
_entity_poly.pdbx_seq_one_letter_code
_entity_poly.pdbx_strand_id
1 'polypeptide(L)'
;MQFSSAGDKVPSVPTVKVNGREYVVTSAVYSREYREGEAWAFVRLRDWAGPSFTYDQNIKEMEAGRKERGDQRGTLAKIRGEICVLSEMVILADHSSL
;
A
#
# COMPACT_ATOMS: atom_id res chain seq x y z
N MET A 1 -2.36 -12.07 -1.90
CA MET A 1 -3.07 -11.97 -0.61
C MET A 1 -3.35 -10.49 -0.35
N GLN A 2 -4.53 -10.14 0.16
CA GLN A 2 -4.89 -8.75 0.47
C GLN A 2 -4.49 -8.42 1.91
N PHE A 3 -4.09 -7.18 2.22
CA PHE A 3 -3.61 -6.79 3.54
C PHE A 3 -4.58 -7.14 4.69
N SER A 4 -5.87 -6.87 4.49
CA SER A 4 -6.94 -7.16 5.46
C SER A 4 -7.09 -8.65 5.81
N SER A 5 -6.65 -9.56 4.94
CA SER A 5 -6.72 -11.00 5.18
C SER A 5 -5.51 -11.55 5.94
N ALA A 6 -4.49 -10.73 6.20
CA ALA A 6 -3.23 -11.17 6.80
C ALA A 6 -3.20 -11.06 8.34
N GLY A 7 -4.09 -10.25 8.93
CA GLY A 7 -4.12 -10.01 10.37
C GLY A 7 -2.80 -9.46 10.90
N ASP A 8 -2.18 -10.22 11.81
CA ASP A 8 -0.89 -9.92 12.43
C ASP A 8 0.33 -10.32 11.57
N LYS A 9 0.13 -10.94 10.41
CA LYS A 9 1.21 -11.38 9.52
C LYS A 9 1.58 -10.31 8.48
N VAL A 10 2.79 -10.43 7.92
CA VAL A 10 3.22 -9.62 6.77
C VAL A 10 2.75 -10.31 5.47
N PRO A 11 1.78 -9.75 4.72
CA PRO A 11 1.25 -10.38 3.51
C PRO A 11 2.23 -10.36 2.35
N SER A 12 2.23 -11.42 1.54
CA SER A 12 2.83 -11.39 0.21
C SER A 12 1.87 -10.71 -0.78
N VAL A 13 2.31 -9.60 -1.37
CA VAL A 13 1.51 -8.77 -2.28
C VAL A 13 2.17 -8.65 -3.65
N PRO A 14 1.38 -8.64 -4.74
CA PRO A 14 1.89 -8.32 -6.06
C PRO A 14 2.19 -6.81 -6.18
N THR A 15 3.01 -6.46 -7.16
CA THR A 15 3.28 -5.07 -7.56
C THR A 15 2.76 -4.81 -8.97
N VAL A 16 2.48 -3.55 -9.27
CA VAL A 16 2.26 -3.04 -10.62
C VAL A 16 3.41 -2.12 -10.99
N LYS A 17 3.77 -2.08 -12.28
CA LYS A 17 4.81 -1.19 -12.79
C LYS A 17 4.17 -0.09 -13.65
N VAL A 18 4.38 1.17 -13.25
CA VAL A 18 3.89 2.35 -13.96
C VAL A 18 5.07 3.30 -14.17
N ASN A 19 5.30 3.73 -15.41
CA ASN A 19 6.40 4.64 -15.77
C ASN A 19 7.76 4.21 -15.21
N GLY A 20 8.05 2.91 -15.21
CA GLY A 20 9.32 2.37 -14.71
C GLY A 20 9.40 2.13 -13.21
N ARG A 21 8.43 2.63 -12.42
CA ARG A 21 8.40 2.49 -10.96
C ARG A 21 7.35 1.48 -10.51
N GLU A 22 7.63 0.79 -9.42
CA GLU A 22 6.74 -0.23 -8.87
C GLU A 22 5.91 0.30 -7.70
N TYR A 23 4.67 -0.17 -7.62
CA TYR A 23 3.70 0.21 -6.60
C TYR A 23 2.89 -0.99 -6.13
N VAL A 24 2.40 -0.91 -4.90
CA VAL A 24 1.41 -1.85 -4.35
C VAL A 24 0.04 -1.19 -4.43
N VAL A 25 -0.89 -1.77 -5.19
CA VAL A 25 -2.28 -1.28 -5.27
C VAL A 25 -3.05 -1.78 -4.06
N THR A 26 -3.63 -0.88 -3.28
CA THR A 26 -4.37 -1.20 -2.06
C THR A 26 -5.87 -1.06 -2.24
N SER A 27 -6.31 -0.16 -3.12
CA SER A 27 -7.71 -0.01 -3.51
C SER A 27 -7.81 0.37 -4.99
N ALA A 28 -8.94 0.06 -5.62
CA ALA A 28 -9.23 0.48 -6.97
C ALA A 28 -10.72 0.74 -7.14
N VAL A 29 -11.05 1.82 -7.83
CA VAL A 29 -12.40 2.17 -8.28
C VAL A 29 -12.44 2.07 -9.78
N TYR A 30 -13.41 1.31 -10.29
CA TYR A 30 -13.62 1.09 -11.71
C TYR A 30 -15.02 1.54 -12.11
N SER A 31 -15.11 2.40 -13.11
CA SER A 31 -16.31 2.69 -13.89
C SER A 31 -16.01 2.55 -15.39
N ARG A 32 -17.03 2.68 -16.25
CA ARG A 32 -16.82 2.69 -17.71
C ARG A 32 -15.91 3.84 -18.18
N GLU A 33 -15.89 4.94 -17.44
CA GLU A 33 -15.24 6.20 -17.84
C GLU A 33 -14.05 6.55 -16.94
N TYR A 34 -13.87 5.82 -15.84
CA TYR A 34 -12.90 6.16 -14.80
C TYR A 34 -12.25 4.92 -14.22
N ARG A 35 -10.92 4.90 -14.19
CA ARG A 35 -10.12 3.85 -13.55
C ARG A 35 -9.07 4.52 -12.70
N GLU A 36 -9.27 4.48 -11.39
CA GLU A 36 -8.33 5.01 -10.41
C GLU A 36 -8.02 3.94 -9.38
N GLY A 37 -6.77 3.86 -8.96
CA GLY A 37 -6.36 3.06 -7.81
C GLY A 37 -5.51 3.86 -6.85
N GLU A 38 -5.78 3.71 -5.55
CA GLU A 38 -4.82 4.08 -4.54
C GLU A 38 -3.72 3.03 -4.54
N ALA A 39 -2.50 3.50 -4.81
CA ALA A 39 -1.32 2.67 -4.76
C ALA A 39 -0.28 3.30 -3.84
N TRP A 40 0.68 2.48 -3.44
CA TRP A 40 1.69 2.88 -2.48
C TRP A 40 3.07 2.56 -3.04
N ALA A 41 3.94 3.57 -3.03
CA ALA A 41 5.37 3.35 -3.17
C ALA A 41 5.89 2.61 -1.94
N PHE A 42 6.95 1.85 -2.11
CA PHE A 42 7.53 1.07 -1.02
C PHE A 42 9.05 1.17 -1.00
N VAL A 43 9.62 0.95 0.18
CA VAL A 43 11.07 0.83 0.41
C VAL A 43 11.36 -0.46 1.15
N ARG A 44 12.61 -0.94 1.12
CA ARG A 44 13.00 -2.07 1.96
C ARG A 44 12.92 -1.66 3.43
N LEU A 45 12.56 -2.59 4.31
CA LEU A 45 12.45 -2.31 5.74
C LEU A 45 13.74 -1.70 6.33
N ARG A 46 14.92 -2.18 5.91
CA ARG A 46 16.22 -1.66 6.37
C ARG A 46 16.49 -0.20 6.00
N ASP A 47 15.82 0.30 4.97
CA ASP A 47 15.98 1.65 4.44
C ASP A 47 14.87 2.60 4.96
N TRP A 48 13.98 2.09 5.83
CA TRP A 48 12.87 2.85 6.42
C TRP A 48 13.25 3.43 7.79
N ALA A 49 13.07 4.74 7.96
CA ALA A 49 13.42 5.44 9.20
C ALA A 49 12.25 5.62 10.18
N GLY A 50 11.03 5.25 9.79
CA GLY A 50 9.82 5.45 10.60
C GLY A 50 9.38 4.20 11.37
N PRO A 51 8.29 4.30 12.14
CA PRO A 51 7.64 3.12 12.69
C PRO A 51 7.07 2.25 11.58
N SER A 52 7.00 0.95 11.83
CA SER A 52 6.44 -0.03 10.89
C SER A 52 5.40 -0.90 11.58
N PHE A 53 4.35 -1.25 10.85
CA PHE A 53 3.17 -1.89 11.39
C PHE A 53 2.75 -3.10 10.54
N THR A 54 2.28 -4.16 11.18
CA THR A 54 1.38 -5.09 10.50
C THR A 54 0.05 -4.39 10.20
N TYR A 55 -0.79 -4.99 9.36
CA TYR A 55 -2.07 -4.36 9.01
C TYR A 55 -2.93 -4.10 10.27
N ASP A 56 -3.06 -5.08 11.16
CA ASP A 56 -3.84 -4.92 12.40
C ASP A 56 -3.26 -3.86 13.34
N GLN A 57 -1.93 -3.76 13.42
CA GLN A 57 -1.29 -2.68 14.19
C GLN A 57 -1.62 -1.32 13.57
N ASN A 58 -1.58 -1.20 12.25
CA ASN A 58 -1.90 0.04 11.55
C ASN A 58 -3.37 0.46 11.79
N ILE A 59 -4.29 -0.49 11.82
CA ILE A 59 -5.70 -0.24 12.17
C ILE A 59 -5.81 0.27 13.62
N LYS A 60 -5.10 -0.33 14.58
CA LYS A 60 -5.10 0.15 15.98
C LYS A 60 -4.57 1.58 16.11
N GLU A 61 -3.58 1.96 15.31
CA GLU A 61 -3.09 3.34 15.26
C GLU A 61 -4.15 4.31 14.73
N MET A 62 -4.94 3.89 13.73
CA MET A 62 -6.08 4.67 13.23
C MET A 62 -7.20 4.78 14.26
N GLU A 63 -7.58 3.68 14.92
CA GLU A 63 -8.60 3.64 15.97
C GLU A 63 -8.23 4.52 17.16
N ALA A 64 -6.93 4.59 17.48
CA ALA A 64 -6.42 5.48 18.50
C ALA A 64 -6.26 6.94 18.05
N GLY A 65 -6.65 7.28 16.81
CA GLY A 65 -6.59 8.64 16.26
C GLY A 65 -5.19 9.14 15.94
N ARG A 66 -4.18 8.26 15.90
CA ARG A 66 -2.78 8.62 15.57
C ARG A 66 -2.51 8.62 14.07
N LYS A 67 -3.38 7.98 13.29
CA LYS A 67 -3.33 7.94 11.83
C LYS A 67 -4.71 8.22 11.24
N GLU A 68 -4.71 8.80 10.05
CA GLU A 68 -5.94 8.99 9.28
C GLU A 68 -6.45 7.66 8.71
N ARG A 69 -7.76 7.54 8.56
CA ARG A 69 -8.38 6.36 7.94
C ARG A 69 -7.88 6.23 6.50
N GLY A 70 -7.33 5.07 6.16
CA GLY A 70 -6.77 4.81 4.83
C GLY A 70 -5.27 5.07 4.72
N ASP A 71 -4.64 5.74 5.70
CA ASP A 71 -3.18 5.91 5.72
C ASP A 71 -2.46 4.58 5.96
N GLN A 72 -1.93 3.98 4.90
CA GLN A 72 -1.14 2.75 4.97
C GLN A 72 0.36 3.00 5.15
N ARG A 73 0.83 4.24 5.35
CA ARG A 73 2.25 4.55 5.55
C ARG A 73 2.81 3.81 6.75
N GLY A 74 3.94 3.13 6.58
CA GLY A 74 4.54 2.28 7.61
C GLY A 74 4.04 0.82 7.58
N THR A 75 3.03 0.48 6.77
CA THR A 75 2.51 -0.88 6.71
C THR A 75 3.52 -1.83 6.04
N LEU A 76 3.74 -2.99 6.66
CA LEU A 76 4.65 -4.02 6.19
C LEU A 76 4.03 -4.86 5.08
N ALA A 77 4.81 -5.15 4.05
CA ALA A 77 4.44 -6.02 2.95
C ALA A 77 5.63 -6.88 2.51
N LYS A 78 5.37 -8.10 2.04
CA LYS A 78 6.38 -8.95 1.41
C LYS A 78 6.27 -8.83 -0.11
N ILE A 79 7.32 -8.34 -0.75
CA ILE A 79 7.39 -8.10 -2.19
C ILE A 79 8.53 -8.95 -2.73
N ARG A 80 8.19 -9.94 -3.58
CA ARG A 80 9.15 -10.92 -4.14
C ARG A 80 10.06 -11.56 -3.06
N GLY A 81 9.50 -11.84 -1.89
CA GLY A 81 10.22 -12.46 -0.77
C GLY A 81 10.90 -11.49 0.20
N GLU A 82 11.11 -10.23 -0.18
CA GLU A 82 11.71 -9.21 0.68
C GLU A 82 10.66 -8.49 1.52
N ILE A 83 11.00 -8.14 2.77
CA ILE A 83 10.13 -7.33 3.63
C ILE A 83 10.34 -5.85 3.31
N CYS A 84 9.25 -5.20 2.92
CA CYS A 84 9.17 -3.81 2.52
C CYS A 84 8.14 -3.06 3.37
N VAL A 85 8.20 -1.73 3.31
CA VAL A 85 7.32 -0.81 4.01
C VAL A 85 6.65 0.12 2.99
N LEU A 86 5.34 0.29 3.08
CA LEU A 86 4.60 1.29 2.29
C LEU A 86 4.98 2.69 2.78
N SER A 87 5.39 3.57 1.85
CA SER A 87 6.13 4.80 2.17
C SER A 87 5.38 6.07 1.79
N GLU A 88 4.73 6.08 0.64
CA GLU A 88 4.06 7.24 0.05
C GLU A 88 2.87 6.75 -0.77
N MET A 89 1.71 7.37 -0.58
CA MET A 89 0.51 7.10 -1.36
C MET A 89 0.62 7.83 -2.71
N VAL A 90 0.23 7.14 -3.77
CA VAL A 90 0.05 7.71 -5.10
C VAL A 90 -1.30 7.31 -5.65
N ILE A 91 -1.90 8.22 -6.42
CA ILE A 91 -3.08 7.94 -7.20
C ILE A 91 -2.65 7.49 -8.59
N LEU A 92 -3.03 6.29 -8.98
CA LEU A 92 -2.82 5.78 -10.33
C LEU A 92 -4.13 5.90 -11.10
N ALA A 93 -4.21 6.86 -12.03
CA ALA A 93 -5.35 7.04 -12.91
C ALA A 93 -4.99 6.67 -14.35
N ASP A 94 -5.87 5.92 -15.01
CA ASP A 94 -5.78 5.67 -16.45
C ASP A 94 -6.45 6.84 -17.18
N HIS A 95 -5.67 7.88 -17.51
CA HIS A 95 -6.14 8.95 -18.39
C HIS A 95 -6.09 8.45 -19.84
N SER A 96 -7.03 7.59 -20.22
CA SER A 96 -7.33 7.39 -21.64
C SER A 96 -7.89 8.70 -22.19
N SER A 97 -7.01 9.51 -22.76
CA SER A 97 -7.39 10.60 -23.65
C SER A 97 -7.97 9.95 -24.89
N LEU A 98 -9.30 9.98 -25.02
CA LEU A 98 -9.98 9.71 -26.29
C LEU A 98 -9.63 10.78 -27.31
#